data_AF-A0A0Q5ZPT5-F1
#
_entry.id   AF-A0A0Q5ZPT5-F1
#
_cell.length_a   1.000
_cell.length_b   1.000
_cell.length_c   1.000
_cell.angle_alpha   90.00
_cell.angle_beta   90.00
_cell.angle_gamma   90.00
#
_symmetry.space_group_name_H-M   'P 1'
#
loop_
_entity.id
_entity.type
_entity.pdbx_description
1 polymer ?
#
loop_
_entity_poly.entity_id
_entity_poly.type
_entity_poly.pdbx_seq_one_letter_code
_entity_poly.pdbx_strand_id
1 'polypeptide(L)' 'MASRPDPEPASTCPVEAIAHAYLMATEGDANLALRCAITDAMADLLEAERRTRSRSRLISRGYVRGALDDGEEGD' A
#
# COMPACT_ATOMS: atom_id res chain seq x y z
N MET A 1 -40.90 18.17 14.92
CA MET A 1 -39.55 18.24 15.52
C MET A 1 -38.57 17.82 14.45
N ALA A 2 -37.83 18.77 13.87
CA ALA A 2 -36.83 18.48 12.84
C ALA A 2 -35.61 17.82 13.51
N SER A 3 -35.27 16.60 13.09
CA SER A 3 -33.98 16.00 13.41
C SER A 3 -32.89 16.92 12.87
N ARG A 4 -32.03 17.41 13.77
CA ARG A 4 -30.82 18.13 13.37
C ARG A 4 -29.95 17.10 12.66
N PRO A 5 -29.51 17.32 11.41
CA PRO A 5 -28.47 16.48 10.84
C PRO A 5 -27.23 16.65 11.72
N ASP A 6 -26.69 15.53 12.22
CA ASP A 6 -25.37 15.48 12.82
C ASP A 6 -24.36 16.12 11.85
N PRO A 7 -23.32 16.82 12.35
CA PRO A 7 -22.26 17.28 11.49
C PRO A 7 -21.54 16.04 10.94
N GLU A 8 -21.86 15.67 9.70
CA GLU A 8 -21.05 14.77 8.88
C GLU A 8 -19.58 15.14 9.14
N PRO A 9 -18.72 14.20 9.58
CA PRO A 9 -17.32 14.53 9.80
C PRO A 9 -16.83 15.13 8.50
N ALA A 10 -16.46 16.41 8.56
CA ALA A 10 -15.98 17.16 7.41
C ALA A 10 -15.06 16.21 6.64
N SER A 11 -15.35 16.04 5.35
CA SER A 11 -14.59 15.21 4.44
C SER A 11 -13.18 15.77 4.35
N THR A 12 -12.40 15.58 5.40
CA THR A 12 -10.99 15.91 5.47
C THR A 12 -10.39 15.11 4.34
N CYS A 13 -9.74 15.82 3.42
CA CYS A 13 -9.03 15.18 2.34
C CYS A 13 -8.20 14.04 2.96
N PRO A 14 -8.29 12.79 2.50
CA PRO A 14 -7.59 11.67 3.15
C PRO A 14 -6.11 11.96 3.39
N VAL A 15 -5.50 12.75 2.50
CA VAL A 15 -4.14 13.26 2.60
C VAL A 15 -3.95 14.19 3.80
N GLU A 16 -4.89 15.11 4.05
CA GLU A 16 -4.84 16.01 5.21
C GLU A 16 -4.98 15.24 6.53
N ALA A 17 -5.82 14.20 6.56
CA ALA A 17 -5.97 13.35 7.74
C ALA A 17 -4.67 12.59 8.04
N ILE A 18 -4.03 12.04 7.01
CA ILE A 18 -2.75 11.35 7.13
C ILE A 18 -1.64 12.32 7.55
N ALA A 19 -1.54 13.49 6.91
CA ALA A 19 -0.56 14.51 7.27
C ALA A 19 -0.73 14.98 8.71
N HIS A 20 -1.97 15.18 9.16
CA HIS A 20 -2.28 15.54 10.53
C HIS A 20 -1.89 14.44 11.52
N ALA A 21 -2.08 13.16 11.18
CA ALA A 21 -1.64 12.05 12.02
C ALA A 21 -0.11 12.06 12.23
N TYR A 22 0.66 12.31 11.17
CA TYR A 22 2.12 12.43 11.26
C TYR A 22 2.56 13.65 12.07
N LEU A 23 1.89 14.79 11.93
CA LEU A 23 2.17 15.99 12.74
C LEU A 23 1.86 15.76 14.23
N MET A 24 0.78 15.05 14.54
CA MET A 24 0.45 14.69 15.92
C MET A 24 1.47 13.72 16.52
N ALA A 25 2.00 12.79 15.71
CA ALA A 25 3.03 11.86 16.14
C ALA A 25 4.39 12.52 16.42
N THR A 26 4.66 13.70 15.84
CA THR A 26 5.93 14.43 15.99
C THR A 26 5.80 15.71 16.82
N GLU A 27 4.78 15.79 17.67
CA GLU A 27 4.54 16.95 18.55
C GLU A 27 4.43 18.29 17.78
N GLY A 28 3.99 18.23 16.52
CA GLY A 28 3.87 19.40 15.63
C GLY A 28 5.14 19.74 14.83
N ASP A 29 6.23 18.99 14.97
CA ASP A 29 7.42 19.17 14.13
C ASP A 29 7.14 18.66 12.70
N ALA A 30 6.88 19.61 11.79
CA ALA A 30 6.59 19.33 10.40
C ALA A 30 7.78 18.73 9.63
N ASN A 31 9.03 19.07 9.99
CA ASN A 31 10.20 18.52 9.32
C ASN A 31 10.38 17.04 9.69
N LEU A 32 10.23 16.73 10.98
CA LEU A 32 10.26 15.36 11.46
C LEU A 32 9.09 14.55 10.90
N ALA A 33 7.87 15.10 10.89
CA ALA A 33 6.68 14.46 10.33
C ALA A 33 6.88 14.06 8.87
N LEU A 34 7.42 14.97 8.05
CA LEU A 34 7.69 14.71 6.64
C LEU A 34 8.73 13.60 6.47
N ARG A 35 9.80 13.61 7.25
CA ARG A 35 10.84 12.57 7.21
C ARG A 35 10.28 11.21 7.61
N CYS A 36 9.42 11.17 8.63
CA CYS A 36 8.71 9.95 9.04
C CYS A 36 7.79 9.43 7.93
N ALA A 37 6.96 10.29 7.35
CA ALA A 37 6.04 9.90 6.27
C ALA A 37 6.78 9.36 5.02
N ILE A 38 7.90 9.98 4.64
CA ILE A 38 8.73 9.49 3.52
C ILE A 38 9.36 8.13 3.87
N THR A 39 9.86 7.97 5.09
CA THR A 39 10.48 6.70 5.54
C THR A 39 9.46 5.56 5.53
N ASP A 40 8.25 5.83 6.00
CA ASP A 40 7.13 4.87 5.98
C ASP A 40 6.74 4.51 4.55
N ALA A 41 6.57 5.49 3.66
CA ALA A 41 6.26 5.24 2.25
C ALA A 41 7.35 4.42 1.52
N MET A 42 8.62 4.62 1.88
CA MET A 42 9.72 3.79 1.38
C MET A 42 9.68 2.37 1.93
N ALA A 43 9.31 2.19 3.20
CA ALA A 43 9.13 0.87 3.81
C ALA A 43 7.97 0.11 3.15
N ASP A 44 6.84 0.77 2.94
CA ASP A 44 5.68 0.25 2.22
C ASP A 44 6.05 -0.18 0.80
N LEU A 45 6.84 0.63 0.08
CA LEU A 45 7.32 0.27 -1.25
C LEU A 45 8.21 -0.99 -1.21
N LEU A 46 9.15 -1.07 -0.28
CA LEU A 46 10.02 -2.24 -0.12
C LEU A 46 9.25 -3.51 0.27
N GLU A 47 8.21 -3.37 1.11
CA GLU A 47 7.32 -4.46 1.48
C GLU A 47 6.48 -4.92 0.28
N ALA A 48 5.91 -3.98 -0.48
CA ALA A 48 5.18 -4.25 -1.71
C ALA A 48 6.07 -4.94 -2.76
N GLU A 49 7.32 -4.50 -2.92
CA GLU A 49 8.31 -5.15 -3.79
C GLU A 49 8.64 -6.58 -3.33
N ARG A 50 8.79 -6.80 -2.01
CA ARG A 50 9.02 -8.14 -1.43
C ARG A 50 7.83 -9.06 -1.67
N ARG A 51 6.61 -8.54 -1.54
CA ARG A 51 5.37 -9.25 -1.86
C ARG A 51 5.30 -9.65 -3.34
N THR A 52 5.76 -8.77 -4.23
CA THR A 52 5.76 -8.98 -5.69
C THR A 52 6.82 -9.99 -6.12
N ARG A 53 8.04 -9.94 -5.57
CA ARG A 53 9.07 -10.98 -5.80
C ARG A 53 8.64 -12.37 -5.34
N SER A 54 7.88 -12.45 -4.25
CA SER A 54 7.37 -13.71 -3.74
C SER A 54 6.23 -14.28 -4.60
N ARG A 55 5.37 -13.41 -5.18
CA ARG A 55 4.31 -13.83 -6.12
C ARG A 55 4.86 -14.21 -7.49
N SER A 56 5.84 -13.50 -8.04
CA SER A 56 6.43 -13.84 -9.35
C SER A 56 7.18 -15.18 -9.34
N ARG A 57 7.85 -15.54 -8.24
CA ARG A 57 8.53 -16.86 -8.13
C ARG A 57 7.57 -18.04 -8.15
N LEU A 58 6.36 -17.89 -7.62
CA LEU A 58 5.33 -18.94 -7.66
C LEU A 58 4.66 -19.05 -9.03
N ILE A 59 4.54 -17.93 -9.75
CA ILE A 59 4.00 -17.91 -11.13
C ILE A 59 4.97 -18.57 -12.11
N SER A 60 6.27 -18.28 -12.04
CA SER A 60 7.25 -18.89 -12.97
C SER A 60 7.38 -20.41 -12.81
N ARG A 61 7.16 -20.95 -11.61
CA ARG A 61 7.24 -22.41 -11.38
C ARG A 61 5.98 -23.16 -11.83
N GLY A 62 4.82 -22.51 -11.77
CA GLY A 62 3.57 -23.02 -12.34
C GLY A 62 3.51 -22.90 -13.87
N TYR A 63 4.09 -21.82 -14.42
CA TYR A 63 4.11 -21.57 -15.88
C TYR A 63 5.11 -22.47 -16.63
N VAL A 64 6.28 -22.75 -16.05
CA VAL A 64 7.27 -23.67 -16.65
C VAL A 64 6.79 -25.12 -16.64
N ARG A 65 5.96 -25.53 -15.67
CA ARG A 65 5.40 -26.89 -15.66
C ARG A 65 4.29 -27.06 -16.69
N GLY A 66 3.47 -26.04 -16.93
CA GLY A 66 2.48 -26.06 -18.02
C GLY A 66 3.15 -26.11 -19.40
N ALA A 67 4.15 -25.25 -19.63
CA ALA A 67 4.83 -25.17 -20.93
C ALA A 67 5.67 -26.41 -21.31
N LEU A 68 6.09 -27.23 -20.34
CA LEU A 68 6.79 -28.49 -20.60
C LEU A 68 5.82 -29.66 -20.80
N ASP A 69 4.58 -29.57 -20.31
CA ASP A 69 3.51 -30.54 -20.58
C ASP A 69 2.90 -30.30 -21.98
N ASP A 70 2.76 -29.03 -22.39
CA ASP A 70 2.26 -28.63 -23.72
C ASP A 70 3.28 -28.85 -24.88
N GLY A 71 4.54 -29.20 -24.57
CA GLY A 71 5.64 -29.32 -25.54
C GLY A 71 5.99 -30.75 -25.96
N GLU A 72 5.36 -31.77 -25.37
CA GLU A 72 5.63 -33.19 -25.62
C GLU A 72 4.44 -33.85 -26.36
N GLU A 73 3.91 -33.21 -27.40
CA GLU A 73 2.90 -33.83 -28.26
C GLU A 73 3.23 -33.60 -29.76
N GLY A 74 3.81 -34.64 -30.38
CA GLY A 74 3.65 -34.92 -31.81
C GLY A 74 4.92 -34.93 -32.66
N ASP A 75 5.53 -36.13 -32.75
CA ASP A 75 6.45 -36.63 -33.78
C ASP A 75 5.91 -36.46 -35.22
#